data_AF-A0A2R8BK16-F1
#
_entry.id   AF-A0A2R8BK16-F1
#
_cell.length_a   1.000
_cell.length_b   1.000
_cell.length_c   1.000
_cell.angle_alpha   90.00
_cell.angle_beta   90.00
_cell.angle_gamma   90.00
#
_symmetry.space_group_name_H-M   'P 1'
#
loop_
_entity.id
_entity.type
_entity.pdbx_description
1 polymer ?
#
loop_
_entity_poly.entity_id
_entity_poly.type
_entity_poly.pdbx_seq_one_letter_code
_entity_poly.pdbx_strand_id
1 'polypeptide(L)'
;MPADRYGEEEYFDDLMLVTKGRTDENLTRLAIRSSEECLPWTEAHGVRFQPSLSRTLSLSRTNAFSPGGGKALVNAYYKTAEDVGVTVVYEAHLSVEGDRVAELVVSVAEDEPQLISVQAFVVASGSFQSDTDWLTRAW
;
A
#
# COMPACT_ATOMS: atom_id res chain seq x y z
N MET A 1 29.31 -11.01 10.05
CA MET A 1 28.91 -10.01 11.05
C MET A 1 27.39 -9.98 11.03
N PRO A 2 26.68 -10.12 12.16
CA PRO A 2 25.26 -9.83 12.17
C PRO A 2 25.11 -8.41 11.60
N ALA A 3 24.22 -8.22 10.62
CA ALA A 3 23.87 -6.87 10.22
C ALA A 3 23.38 -6.14 11.48
N ASP A 4 23.90 -4.95 11.73
CA ASP A 4 23.38 -4.09 12.80
C ASP A 4 21.86 -3.98 12.61
N ARG A 5 21.04 -4.04 13.67
CA ARG A 5 19.57 -4.05 13.50
C ARG A 5 19.11 -2.62 13.17
N TYR A 6 18.19 -2.45 12.22
CA TYR A 6 17.52 -1.15 12.04
C TYR A 6 16.34 -1.09 13.02
N GLY A 7 16.51 -0.33 14.10
CA GLY A 7 15.56 -0.29 15.22
C GLY A 7 14.42 0.69 15.01
N GLU A 8 13.36 0.57 15.83
CA GLU A 8 12.21 1.49 15.78
C GLU A 8 12.62 2.96 15.98
N GLU A 9 13.46 3.26 16.99
CA GLU A 9 13.88 4.65 17.25
C GLU A 9 14.76 5.22 16.13
N GLU A 10 15.69 4.41 15.58
CA GLU A 10 16.51 4.81 14.43
C GLU A 10 15.62 5.16 13.22
N TYR A 11 14.61 4.32 12.94
CA TYR A 11 13.66 4.57 11.85
C TYR A 11 12.77 5.79 12.13
N PHE A 12 12.30 5.96 13.37
CA PHE A 12 11.49 7.11 13.74
C PHE A 12 12.27 8.42 13.58
N ASP A 13 13.52 8.47 14.04
CA ASP A 13 14.39 9.64 13.89
C ASP A 13 14.65 9.99 12.41
N ASP A 14 14.90 8.98 11.57
CA ASP A 14 15.04 9.17 10.13
C ASP A 14 13.76 9.75 9.50
N LEU A 15 12.58 9.25 9.90
CA LEU A 15 11.29 9.78 9.43
C LEU A 15 11.06 11.21 9.89
N MET A 16 11.40 11.55 11.13
CA MET A 16 11.31 12.93 11.63
C MET A 16 12.21 13.88 10.83
N LEU A 17 13.41 13.44 10.47
CA LEU A 17 14.35 14.21 9.66
C LEU A 17 13.79 14.49 8.26
N VAL A 18 13.35 13.44 7.53
CA VAL A 18 12.90 13.59 6.13
C VAL A 18 11.55 14.29 6.02
N THR A 19 10.68 14.17 7.02
CA THR A 19 9.38 14.87 7.07
C THR A 19 9.47 16.27 7.67
N LYS A 20 10.66 16.70 8.16
CA LYS A 20 10.86 17.96 8.91
C LYS A 20 9.90 18.07 10.11
N GLY A 21 9.70 16.96 10.80
CA GLY A 21 8.78 16.84 11.94
C GLY A 21 7.29 16.89 11.58
N ARG A 22 6.93 16.83 10.29
CA ARG A 22 5.52 16.82 9.84
C ARG A 22 5.03 15.38 9.69
N THR A 23 4.91 14.67 10.81
CA THR A 23 4.34 13.32 10.85
C THR A 23 3.47 13.13 12.07
N ASP A 24 2.52 12.20 11.99
CA ASP A 24 1.77 11.73 13.16
C ASP A 24 2.57 10.60 13.82
N GLU A 25 3.01 10.82 15.07
CA GLU A 25 3.86 9.85 15.78
C GLU A 25 3.17 8.49 15.97
N ASN A 26 1.88 8.48 16.30
CA ASN A 26 1.15 7.25 16.57
C ASN A 26 1.04 6.39 15.30
N LEU A 27 0.66 7.00 14.18
CA LEU A 27 0.58 6.32 12.88
C LEU A 27 1.96 5.88 12.39
N THR A 28 2.99 6.71 12.61
CA THR A 28 4.37 6.39 12.23
C THR A 28 4.87 5.15 12.97
N ARG A 29 4.75 5.14 14.31
CA ARG A 29 5.21 4.01 15.13
C ARG A 29 4.42 2.74 14.85
N LEU A 30 3.11 2.85 14.58
CA LEU A 30 2.30 1.73 14.12
C LEU A 30 2.88 1.13 12.83
N ALA A 31 3.13 1.97 11.81
CA ALA A 31 3.66 1.51 10.53
C ALA A 31 5.06 0.86 10.67
N ILE A 32 5.95 1.44 11.48
CA ILE A 32 7.29 0.89 11.73
C ILE A 32 7.19 -0.51 12.34
N ARG A 33 6.45 -0.66 13.44
CA ARG A 33 6.32 -1.94 14.16
C ARG A 33 5.69 -3.03 13.28
N SER A 34 4.61 -2.67 12.57
CA SER A 34 3.90 -3.61 11.71
C SER A 34 4.68 -3.99 10.45
N SER A 35 5.66 -3.19 10.00
CA SER A 35 6.43 -3.46 8.78
C SER A 35 7.22 -4.78 8.82
N GLU A 36 7.81 -5.13 9.98
CA GLU A 36 8.56 -6.39 10.16
C GLU A 36 7.60 -7.59 10.19
N GLU A 37 6.45 -7.44 10.85
CA GLU A 37 5.39 -8.45 10.95
C GLU A 37 4.69 -8.72 9.61
N CYS A 38 4.69 -7.73 8.71
CA CYS A 38 4.14 -7.89 7.36
C CYS A 38 4.95 -8.86 6.49
N LEU A 39 6.25 -9.07 6.75
CA LEU A 39 7.10 -9.88 5.86
C LEU A 39 6.67 -11.36 5.81
N PRO A 40 6.53 -12.09 6.94
CA PRO A 40 6.07 -13.48 6.90
C PRO A 40 4.67 -13.63 6.28
N TRP A 41 3.77 -12.67 6.55
CA TRP A 41 2.44 -12.67 5.94
C TRP A 41 2.53 -12.50 4.42
N THR A 42 3.34 -11.57 3.95
CA THR A 42 3.57 -11.30 2.52
C THR A 42 4.14 -12.53 1.81
N GLU A 43 5.09 -13.24 2.42
CA GLU A 43 5.64 -14.50 1.90
C GLU A 43 4.60 -15.61 1.83
N ALA A 44 3.76 -15.75 2.86
CA ALA A 44 2.68 -16.73 2.89
C ALA A 44 1.65 -16.51 1.76
N HIS A 45 1.55 -15.28 1.22
CA HIS A 45 0.66 -14.89 0.11
C HIS A 45 1.42 -14.81 -1.23
N GLY A 46 2.51 -15.57 -1.37
CA GLY A 46 3.16 -15.85 -2.65
C GLY A 46 4.20 -14.81 -3.09
N VAL A 47 4.44 -13.75 -2.32
CA VAL A 47 5.52 -12.81 -2.60
C VAL A 47 6.86 -13.46 -2.21
N ARG A 48 7.89 -13.16 -2.99
CA ARG A 48 9.25 -13.62 -2.69
C ARG A 48 10.13 -12.43 -2.37
N PHE A 49 11.06 -12.62 -1.46
CA PHE A 49 12.11 -11.66 -1.20
C PHE A 49 13.47 -12.21 -1.66
N GLN A 50 14.37 -11.30 -1.97
CA GLN A 50 15.75 -11.57 -2.36
C GLN A 50 16.69 -10.69 -1.52
N PRO A 51 17.97 -11.08 -1.42
CA PRO A 51 18.99 -10.20 -0.85
C PRO A 51 19.08 -8.87 -1.61
N SER A 52 19.58 -7.83 -0.92
CA SER A 52 19.92 -6.55 -1.53
C SER A 52 20.84 -6.73 -2.74
N LEU A 53 20.64 -5.92 -3.78
CA LEU A 53 21.47 -5.96 -4.97
C LEU A 53 22.93 -5.62 -4.61
N SER A 54 23.89 -6.41 -5.11
CA SER A 54 25.32 -6.16 -4.90
C SER A 54 25.67 -4.73 -5.33
N ARG A 55 26.34 -3.98 -4.43
CA ARG A 55 26.70 -2.54 -4.51
C ARG A 55 25.68 -1.54 -3.94
N THR A 56 24.53 -1.98 -3.42
CA THR A 56 23.67 -1.12 -2.59
C THR A 56 24.16 -1.14 -1.14
N LEU A 57 25.15 -0.31 -0.83
CA LEU A 57 25.64 -0.18 0.54
C LEU A 57 24.48 0.28 1.45
N SER A 58 24.33 -0.37 2.60
CA SER A 58 23.37 -0.07 3.69
C SER A 58 21.88 -0.40 3.49
N LEU A 59 21.38 -0.74 2.28
CA LEU A 59 19.94 -0.99 2.11
C LEU A 59 19.46 -2.34 2.62
N SER A 60 20.37 -3.28 2.89
CA SER A 60 20.02 -4.61 3.41
C SER A 60 19.39 -4.56 4.81
N ARG A 61 19.56 -3.47 5.55
CA ARG A 61 18.96 -3.26 6.87
C ARG A 61 17.57 -2.59 6.81
N THR A 62 17.32 -1.80 5.78
CA THR A 62 16.16 -0.89 5.69
C THR A 62 15.09 -1.35 4.70
N ASN A 63 15.42 -2.28 3.79
CA ASN A 63 14.54 -2.64 2.69
C ASN A 63 14.45 -4.15 2.48
N ALA A 64 13.22 -4.64 2.29
CA ALA A 64 12.96 -5.95 1.71
C ALA A 64 12.89 -5.82 0.17
N PHE A 65 13.69 -6.62 -0.54
CA PHE A 65 13.76 -6.57 -2.00
C PHE A 65 12.94 -7.70 -2.61
N SER A 66 12.05 -7.40 -3.55
CA SER A 66 11.27 -8.41 -4.27
C SER A 66 11.73 -8.52 -5.73
N PRO A 67 12.06 -9.73 -6.23
CA PRO A 67 12.38 -9.94 -7.64
C PRO A 67 11.16 -9.58 -8.50
N GLY A 68 11.35 -8.71 -9.50
CA GLY A 68 10.24 -8.21 -10.34
C GLY A 68 9.46 -7.03 -9.75
N GLY A 69 9.85 -6.55 -8.55
CA GLY A 69 9.34 -5.32 -7.95
C GLY A 69 7.84 -5.32 -7.69
N GLY A 70 7.22 -4.13 -7.74
CA GLY A 70 5.80 -3.95 -7.43
C GLY A 70 4.86 -4.79 -8.28
N LYS A 71 5.18 -5.04 -9.56
CA LYS A 71 4.34 -5.87 -10.44
C LYS A 71 4.27 -7.32 -9.96
N ALA A 72 5.40 -7.90 -9.55
CA ALA A 72 5.41 -9.27 -9.03
C ALA A 72 4.61 -9.38 -7.73
N LEU A 73 4.72 -8.36 -6.86
CA LEU A 73 3.95 -8.27 -5.63
C LEU A 73 2.44 -8.20 -5.90
N VAL A 74 2.00 -7.31 -6.79
CA VAL A 74 0.58 -7.17 -7.16
C VAL A 74 0.04 -8.49 -7.75
N ASN A 75 0.78 -9.12 -8.66
CA ASN A 75 0.36 -10.39 -9.24
C ASN A 75 0.18 -11.51 -8.20
N ALA A 76 1.05 -11.59 -7.20
CA ALA A 76 0.95 -12.58 -6.12
C ALA A 76 -0.32 -12.34 -5.27
N TYR A 77 -0.62 -11.09 -4.95
CA TYR A 77 -1.82 -10.73 -4.20
C TYR A 77 -3.11 -10.93 -4.97
N TYR A 78 -3.15 -10.61 -6.26
CA TYR A 78 -4.32 -10.89 -7.10
C TYR A 78 -4.62 -12.39 -7.16
N LYS A 79 -3.58 -13.21 -7.36
CA LYS A 79 -3.73 -14.67 -7.31
C LYS A 79 -4.27 -15.15 -5.97
N THR A 80 -3.71 -14.64 -4.86
CA THR A 80 -4.17 -15.05 -3.53
C THR A 80 -5.60 -14.58 -3.25
N ALA A 81 -5.97 -13.40 -3.72
CA ALA A 81 -7.33 -12.88 -3.63
C ALA A 81 -8.33 -13.76 -4.38
N GLU A 82 -7.99 -14.19 -5.60
CA GLU A 82 -8.77 -15.15 -6.39
C GLU A 82 -8.92 -16.49 -5.66
N ASP A 83 -7.81 -17.02 -5.10
CA ASP A 83 -7.79 -18.30 -4.38
C ASP A 83 -8.71 -18.30 -3.13
N VAL A 84 -8.88 -17.15 -2.47
CA VAL A 84 -9.80 -16.99 -1.32
C VAL A 84 -11.20 -16.49 -1.71
N GLY A 85 -11.49 -16.35 -2.99
CA GLY A 85 -12.81 -16.03 -3.51
C GLY A 85 -13.17 -14.53 -3.54
N VAL A 86 -12.18 -13.64 -3.56
CA VAL A 86 -12.42 -12.20 -3.74
C VAL A 86 -12.84 -11.91 -5.18
N THR A 87 -13.98 -11.23 -5.33
CA THR A 87 -14.42 -10.71 -6.63
C THR A 87 -13.67 -9.44 -6.98
N VAL A 88 -12.98 -9.44 -8.11
CA VAL A 88 -12.31 -8.26 -8.67
C VAL A 88 -13.14 -7.73 -9.83
N VAL A 89 -13.45 -6.43 -9.79
CA VAL A 89 -14.15 -5.74 -10.87
C VAL A 89 -13.31 -4.56 -11.35
N TYR A 90 -13.11 -4.47 -12.67
CA TYR A 90 -12.45 -3.35 -13.33
C TYR A 90 -13.48 -2.34 -13.84
N GLU A 91 -13.02 -1.15 -14.21
CA GLU A 91 -13.90 -0.03 -14.65
C GLU A 91 -14.96 0.37 -13.60
N ALA A 92 -14.65 0.13 -12.33
CA ALA A 92 -15.48 0.50 -11.19
C ALA A 92 -15.07 1.88 -10.63
N HIS A 93 -16.04 2.71 -10.25
CA HIS A 93 -15.75 4.00 -9.61
C HIS A 93 -16.59 4.20 -8.35
N LEU A 94 -15.99 4.80 -7.33
CA LEU A 94 -16.74 5.14 -6.11
C LEU A 94 -17.29 6.55 -6.25
N SER A 95 -18.60 6.71 -6.06
CA SER A 95 -19.24 8.02 -5.88
C SER A 95 -19.55 8.22 -4.41
N VAL A 96 -19.31 9.43 -3.90
CA VAL A 96 -19.58 9.79 -2.50
C VAL A 96 -20.44 11.04 -2.50
N GLU A 97 -21.57 11.01 -1.77
CA GLU A 97 -22.49 12.13 -1.65
C GLU A 97 -22.53 12.63 -0.20
N GLY A 98 -22.03 13.84 0.03
CA GLY A 98 -21.99 14.44 1.37
C GLY A 98 -20.97 13.77 2.31
N ASP A 99 -21.36 13.55 3.56
CA ASP A 99 -20.53 12.95 4.62
C ASP A 99 -20.70 11.43 4.74
N ARG A 100 -21.47 10.82 3.84
CA ARG A 100 -21.70 9.37 3.79
C ARG A 100 -21.27 8.84 2.44
N VAL A 101 -20.60 7.69 2.44
CA VAL A 101 -20.53 6.88 1.23
C VAL A 101 -21.94 6.38 0.99
N ALA A 102 -22.66 7.04 0.08
CA ALA A 102 -24.04 6.73 -0.20
C ALA A 102 -24.13 5.33 -0.83
N GLU A 103 -23.41 5.11 -1.93
CA GLU A 103 -23.48 3.88 -2.73
C GLU A 103 -22.20 3.71 -3.56
N LEU A 104 -21.82 2.47 -3.88
CA LEU A 104 -20.78 2.18 -4.88
C LEU A 104 -21.42 1.99 -6.24
N VAL A 105 -20.97 2.76 -7.22
CA VAL A 105 -21.43 2.68 -8.62
C VAL A 105 -20.42 1.87 -9.43
N VAL A 106 -20.74 0.61 -9.69
CA VAL A 106 -19.87 -0.26 -10.47
C VAL A 106 -20.41 -0.36 -11.89
N SER A 107 -19.62 0.05 -12.87
CA SER A 107 -19.89 -0.24 -14.28
C SER A 107 -19.17 -1.54 -14.64
N VAL A 108 -19.90 -2.64 -14.76
CA VAL A 108 -19.33 -3.91 -15.24
C VAL A 108 -19.58 -3.99 -16.74
N ALA A 109 -18.54 -3.81 -17.56
CA ALA A 109 -18.47 -4.09 -19.01
C ALA A 109 -19.76 -3.83 -19.85
N GLU A 110 -19.79 -2.77 -20.68
CA GLU A 110 -20.89 -2.39 -21.61
C GLU A 110 -22.33 -2.31 -21.04
N ASP A 111 -22.58 -2.79 -19.83
CA ASP A 111 -23.89 -2.77 -19.16
C ASP A 111 -24.12 -1.47 -18.38
N GLU A 112 -25.39 -1.24 -18.00
CA GLU A 112 -25.78 -0.12 -17.16
C GLU A 112 -25.07 -0.15 -15.79
N PRO A 113 -24.75 1.03 -15.20
CA PRO A 113 -24.11 1.11 -13.89
C PRO A 113 -24.95 0.40 -12.82
N GLN A 114 -24.30 -0.46 -12.04
CA GLN A 114 -24.93 -1.17 -10.93
C GLN A 114 -24.60 -0.51 -9.59
N LEU A 115 -25.62 -0.41 -8.74
CA LEU A 115 -25.48 0.07 -7.37
C LEU A 115 -25.25 -1.12 -6.43
N ILE A 116 -24.17 -1.07 -5.66
CA ILE A 116 -23.84 -2.10 -4.68
C ILE A 116 -24.01 -1.56 -3.26
N SER A 117 -24.92 -2.18 -2.51
CA SER A 117 -25.06 -1.95 -1.07
C SER A 117 -24.08 -2.82 -0.30
N VAL A 118 -23.31 -2.21 0.60
CA VAL A 118 -22.31 -2.88 1.44
C VAL A 118 -22.42 -2.42 2.89
N GLN A 119 -21.89 -3.21 3.81
CA GLN A 119 -21.86 -2.88 5.23
C GLN A 119 -20.71 -1.94 5.61
N ALA A 120 -19.63 -1.95 4.82
CA ALA A 120 -18.45 -1.14 5.06
C ALA A 120 -17.70 -0.87 3.75
N PHE A 121 -16.98 0.25 3.73
CA PHE A 121 -16.10 0.66 2.63
C PHE A 121 -14.66 0.76 3.13
N VAL A 122 -13.73 0.21 2.34
CA VAL A 122 -12.29 0.43 2.52
C VAL A 122 -11.77 1.13 1.27
N VAL A 123 -11.32 2.38 1.42
CA VAL A 123 -10.80 3.19 0.31
C VAL A 123 -9.29 3.06 0.25
N ALA A 124 -8.79 2.41 -0.80
CA ALA A 124 -7.36 2.21 -1.07
C ALA A 124 -6.97 2.72 -2.47
N SER A 125 -7.51 3.89 -2.87
CA SER A 125 -7.43 4.45 -4.22
C SER A 125 -6.11 5.16 -4.58
N GLY A 126 -5.13 5.16 -3.68
CA GLY A 126 -3.88 5.90 -3.86
C GLY A 126 -4.04 7.42 -3.68
N SER A 127 -3.07 8.18 -4.20
CA SER A 127 -2.97 9.64 -4.04
C SER A 127 -3.35 10.38 -5.34
N PHE A 128 -3.49 11.70 -5.25
CA PHE A 128 -3.86 12.60 -6.35
C PHE A 128 -2.68 12.99 -7.27
N GLN A 129 -1.56 12.26 -7.24
CA GLN A 129 -0.32 12.66 -7.95
C GLN A 129 -0.45 12.71 -9.49
N SER A 130 -1.49 12.13 -10.06
CA SER A 130 -1.81 12.24 -11.50
C SER A 130 -2.76 13.41 -11.83
N ASP A 131 -3.33 14.08 -10.82
CA ASP A 131 -4.22 15.23 -11.00
C ASP A 131 -3.41 16.54 -10.96
N THR A 132 -3.19 17.12 -12.14
CA THR A 132 -2.37 18.32 -12.29
C THR A 132 -2.97 19.56 -11.64
N ASP A 133 -4.30 19.66 -11.58
CA ASP A 133 -4.99 20.82 -11.01
C ASP A 133 -4.91 20.80 -9.48
N TRP A 134 -5.04 19.61 -8.88
CA TRP A 134 -4.79 19.41 -7.46
C TRP A 134 -3.33 19.63 -7.09
N LEU A 135 -2.39 19.11 -7.87
CA LEU A 135 -0.97 19.37 -7.67
C LEU A 135 -0.70 20.88 -7.68
N THR A 136 -1.24 21.61 -8.65
CA THR A 136 -1.06 23.07 -8.74
C THR A 136 -1.56 23.83 -7.50
N ARG A 137 -2.58 23.33 -6.81
CA ARG A 137 -3.10 23.96 -5.57
C ARG A 137 -2.31 23.60 -4.32
N ALA A 138 -1.63 22.46 -4.31
CA ALA A 138 -0.91 21.95 -3.15
C ALA A 138 0.55 22.43 -3.07
N TRP A 139 1.08 22.99 -4.16
CA TRP A 139 2.45 23.51 -4.31
C TRP A 139 2.45 25.03 -4.48
#